data_AF-A0A957KMS0-F1
#
_entry.id   AF-A0A957KMS0-F1
#
_cell.length_a   1.000
_cell.length_b   1.000
_cell.length_c   1.000
_cell.angle_alpha   90.00
_cell.angle_beta   90.00
_cell.angle_gamma   90.00
#
_symmetry.space_group_name_H-M   'P 1'
#
loop_
_entity.id
_entity.type
_entity.pdbx_description
1 polymer ?
#
loop_
_entity_poly.entity_id
_entity_poly.type
_entity_poly.pdbx_seq_one_letter_code
_entity_poly.pdbx_strand_id
1 'polypeptide(L)'
;MLLIWSVGCTAAPEPAGRVVATGLLNPIGLAQLPDGGLLVAEMGTGADDDSGGVTLLTAEGAAGRLVSGLPSSRDSGDLAGAPLVALSP
;
A
#
# COMPACT_ATOMS: atom_id res chain seq x y z
N MET A 1 23.70 -29.25 -40.28
CA MET A 1 22.65 -29.68 -39.34
C MET A 1 22.78 -28.80 -38.10
N LEU A 2 21.93 -27.78 -37.95
CA LEU A 2 21.98 -26.84 -36.83
C LEU A 2 20.84 -27.20 -35.86
N LEU A 3 21.18 -27.60 -34.63
CA LEU A 3 20.19 -27.88 -33.57
C LEU A 3 19.97 -26.58 -32.78
N ILE A 4 18.78 -26.00 -32.92
CA ILE A 4 18.31 -24.87 -32.12
C ILE A 4 17.62 -25.46 -30.89
N TRP A 5 18.13 -25.17 -29.69
CA TRP A 5 17.48 -25.59 -28.45
C TRP A 5 16.49 -24.50 -28.04
N SER A 6 15.21 -24.81 -28.07
CA SER A 6 14.16 -23.95 -27.51
C SER A 6 14.26 -24.00 -26.00
N VAL A 7 14.63 -22.89 -25.35
CA VAL A 7 14.39 -22.73 -23.92
C VAL A 7 12.88 -22.56 -23.77
N GLY A 8 12.20 -23.61 -23.33
CA GLY A 8 10.80 -23.51 -22.94
C GLY A 8 10.69 -22.48 -21.83
N CYS A 9 10.02 -21.37 -22.12
CA CYS A 9 9.70 -20.36 -21.13
C CYS A 9 8.60 -20.96 -20.24
N THR A 10 9.00 -21.74 -19.23
CA THR A 10 8.06 -22.23 -18.22
C THR A 10 7.53 -20.99 -17.49
N ALA A 11 6.23 -20.71 -17.61
CA ALA A 11 5.60 -19.62 -16.88
C ALA A 11 5.94 -19.77 -15.39
N ALA A 12 6.47 -18.70 -14.79
CA ALA A 12 6.69 -18.67 -13.34
C ALA A 12 5.36 -18.94 -12.64
N PRO A 13 5.34 -19.71 -11.53
CA PRO A 13 4.12 -19.86 -10.75
C PRO A 13 3.59 -18.47 -10.38
N GLU A 14 2.27 -18.27 -10.51
CA GLU A 14 1.68 -17.01 -10.10
C GLU A 14 2.02 -16.75 -8.63
N PRO A 15 2.45 -15.53 -8.27
CA PRO A 15 2.77 -15.23 -6.89
C PRO A 15 1.52 -15.48 -6.05
N ALA A 16 1.63 -16.44 -5.12
CA ALA A 16 0.55 -16.77 -4.19
C ALA A 16 0.35 -15.59 -3.22
N GLY A 17 -0.53 -14.67 -3.59
CA GLY A 17 -0.96 -13.56 -2.76
C GLY A 17 -2.12 -13.96 -1.85
N ARG A 18 -2.13 -13.42 -0.62
CA ARG A 18 -3.29 -13.47 0.27
C ARG A 18 -3.77 -12.05 0.51
N VAL A 19 -5.09 -11.83 0.43
CA VAL A 19 -5.70 -10.57 0.85
C VAL A 19 -5.55 -10.44 2.38
N VAL A 20 -4.88 -9.38 2.82
CA VAL A 20 -4.64 -9.09 4.25
C VAL A 20 -5.54 -7.99 4.80
N ALA A 21 -6.06 -7.12 3.94
CA ALA A 21 -7.09 -6.13 4.27
C ALA A 21 -7.93 -5.81 3.03
N THR A 22 -9.13 -5.32 3.28
CA THR A 22 -10.07 -4.82 2.25
C THR A 22 -10.64 -3.48 2.69
N GLY A 23 -11.25 -2.74 1.76
CA GLY A 23 -11.88 -1.45 2.09
C GLY A 23 -10.93 -0.26 2.23
N LEU A 24 -9.65 -0.44 1.89
CA LEU A 24 -8.66 0.65 1.85
C LEU A 24 -8.94 1.59 0.65
N LEU A 25 -8.75 2.89 0.86
CA LEU A 25 -8.96 3.95 -0.12
C LEU A 25 -7.65 4.29 -0.82
N ASN A 26 -7.43 3.64 -1.97
CA ASN A 26 -6.27 3.91 -2.84
C ASN A 26 -4.93 3.79 -2.06
N PRO A 27 -4.56 2.59 -1.59
CA PRO A 27 -3.33 2.38 -0.84
C PRO A 27 -2.11 2.59 -1.75
N ILE A 28 -1.20 3.50 -1.35
CA ILE A 28 -0.04 3.91 -2.16
C ILE A 28 1.31 3.59 -1.51
N GLY A 29 1.33 3.27 -0.22
CA GLY A 29 2.56 2.99 0.50
C GLY A 29 2.33 2.12 1.71
N LEU A 30 3.37 1.38 2.10
CA LEU A 30 3.38 0.54 3.29
C LEU A 30 4.69 0.66 4.05
N ALA A 31 4.61 0.58 5.37
CA ALA A 31 5.76 0.46 6.26
C ALA A 31 5.51 -0.67 7.27
N GLN A 32 6.47 -1.59 7.40
CA GLN A 32 6.40 -2.66 8.38
C GLN A 32 6.84 -2.17 9.76
N LEU A 33 6.07 -2.54 10.78
CA LEU A 33 6.36 -2.28 12.18
C LEU A 33 7.19 -3.43 12.78
N PRO A 34 7.99 -3.18 13.84
CA PRO A 34 8.83 -4.22 14.45
C PRO A 34 8.06 -5.43 15.00
N ASP A 35 6.79 -5.25 15.36
CA ASP A 35 5.90 -6.33 15.82
C ASP A 35 5.29 -7.17 14.68
N GLY A 36 5.59 -6.81 13.42
CA GLY A 36 5.05 -7.46 12.23
C GLY A 36 3.78 -6.81 11.68
N GLY A 37 3.26 -5.76 12.32
CA GLY A 37 2.18 -4.93 11.78
C GLY A 37 2.60 -4.13 10.55
N LEU A 38 1.62 -3.49 9.90
CA LEU A 38 1.82 -2.63 8.74
C LEU A 38 1.08 -1.30 8.93
N LEU A 39 1.76 -0.19 8.67
CA LEU A 39 1.11 1.08 8.37
C LEU A 39 0.87 1.14 6.87
N VAL A 40 -0.34 1.52 6.45
CA VAL A 40 -0.71 1.69 5.05
C VAL A 40 -1.14 3.13 4.82
N ALA A 41 -0.45 3.81 3.91
CA ALA A 41 -0.80 5.15 3.46
C ALA A 41 -1.90 5.07 2.40
N GLU A 42 -2.99 5.78 2.62
CA GLU A 42 -4.17 5.83 1.76
C GLU A 42 -4.31 7.23 1.17
N MET A 43 -4.30 7.32 -0.16
CA MET A 43 -4.55 8.57 -0.89
C MET A 43 -5.95 9.12 -0.67
N GLY A 44 -6.92 8.26 -0.33
CA GLY A 44 -8.34 8.62 -0.34
C GLY A 44 -8.97 8.48 -1.73
N THR A 45 -10.05 9.22 -1.97
CA THR A 45 -10.87 9.16 -3.19
C THR A 45 -10.29 9.97 -4.36
N GLY A 46 -9.44 10.96 -4.07
CA GLY A 46 -8.94 11.95 -5.03
C GLY A 46 -9.99 12.98 -5.46
N ALA A 47 -11.05 13.17 -4.68
CA ALA A 47 -12.20 14.01 -5.00
C ALA A 47 -12.18 15.41 -4.34
N ASP A 48 -11.00 15.91 -4.01
CA ASP A 48 -10.79 17.16 -3.26
C ASP A 48 -11.54 17.17 -1.91
N ASP A 49 -11.44 16.05 -1.18
CA ASP A 49 -12.04 15.82 0.14
C ASP A 49 -10.96 15.46 1.18
N ASP A 50 -11.36 15.14 2.42
CA ASP A 50 -10.44 14.74 3.49
C ASP A 50 -10.41 13.22 3.73
N SER A 51 -10.67 12.42 2.69
CA SER A 51 -10.77 10.96 2.81
C SER A 51 -9.43 10.25 2.98
N GLY A 52 -8.31 10.94 2.75
CA GLY A 52 -6.95 10.41 2.90
C GLY A 52 -6.60 10.05 4.34
N GLY A 53 -5.65 9.15 4.52
CA GLY A 53 -5.32 8.66 5.87
C GLY A 53 -4.22 7.63 5.96
N VAL A 54 -4.10 7.07 7.17
CA VAL A 54 -3.22 5.95 7.48
C VAL A 54 -4.04 4.88 8.20
N THR A 55 -3.96 3.64 7.73
CA THR A 55 -4.53 2.46 8.38
C THR A 55 -3.43 1.61 9.01
N LEU A 56 -3.66 1.14 10.23
CA LEU A 56 -2.83 0.13 10.88
C LEU A 56 -3.43 -1.25 10.62
N LEU A 57 -2.61 -2.18 10.14
CA LEU A 57 -2.87 -3.61 10.21
C LEU A 57 -1.98 -4.21 11.29
N THR A 58 -2.55 -4.89 12.28
CA THR A 58 -1.77 -5.61 13.28
C THR A 58 -1.24 -6.93 12.71
N ALA A 59 -0.22 -7.52 13.33
CA ALA A 59 0.32 -8.81 12.93
C ALA A 59 -0.73 -9.95 13.00
N GLU A 60 -1.71 -9.79 13.88
CA GLU A 60 -2.85 -10.71 14.07
C GLU A 60 -3.94 -10.53 13.01
N GLY A 61 -3.82 -9.52 12.14
CA GLY A 61 -4.72 -9.27 11.01
C GLY A 61 -5.91 -8.35 11.32
N ALA A 62 -5.92 -7.68 12.48
CA ALA A 62 -6.88 -6.61 12.72
C ALA A 62 -6.49 -5.36 11.91
N ALA A 63 -7.46 -4.69 11.27
CA ALA A 63 -7.22 -3.48 10.50
C ALA A 63 -8.09 -2.33 11.04
N GLY A 64 -7.51 -1.13 11.16
CA GLY A 64 -8.23 0.05 11.65
C GLY A 64 -7.59 1.37 11.23
N ARG A 65 -8.45 2.38 11.01
CA ARG A 65 -8.03 3.74 10.68
C ARG A 65 -7.26 4.34 11.86
N LEU A 66 -5.99 4.68 11.63
CA LEU A 66 -5.12 5.31 12.62
C LEU A 66 -5.15 6.84 12.48
N VAL A 67 -5.09 7.34 11.24
CA VAL A 67 -5.15 8.78 10.93
C VAL A 67 -6.21 9.03 9.89
N SER A 68 -7.15 9.93 10.16
CA SER A 68 -8.21 10.35 9.23
C SER A 68 -8.15 11.85 8.95
N GLY A 69 -8.86 12.30 7.92
CA GLY A 69 -8.99 13.71 7.62
C GLY A 69 -7.80 14.29 6.86
N LEU A 70 -7.02 13.47 6.16
CA LEU A 70 -5.94 13.99 5.32
C LEU A 70 -6.50 14.41 3.95
N PRO A 71 -6.04 15.53 3.39
CA PRO A 71 -6.49 15.99 2.08
C PRO A 71 -6.26 14.94 0.98
N SER A 72 -7.26 14.78 0.13
CA SER A 72 -7.31 13.84 -0.97
C SER A 72 -7.66 14.57 -2.27
N SER A 73 -6.63 14.91 -3.04
CA SER A 73 -6.74 15.43 -4.40
C SER A 73 -6.05 14.49 -5.38
N ARG A 74 -6.17 14.76 -6.67
CA ARG A 74 -5.40 14.03 -7.70
C ARG A 74 -3.89 14.22 -7.57
N ASP A 75 -3.48 15.29 -6.92
CA ASP A 75 -2.07 15.62 -6.67
C ASP A 75 -1.59 15.15 -5.30
N SER A 76 -2.44 14.55 -4.44
CA SER A 76 -2.02 14.06 -3.10
C SER A 76 -0.90 13.01 -3.12
N GLY A 77 -0.57 12.45 -4.29
CA GLY A 77 0.57 11.54 -4.49
C GLY A 77 1.92 12.26 -4.58
N ASP A 78 1.89 13.55 -4.90
CA ASP A 78 2.98 14.49 -4.65
C ASP A 78 2.71 15.10 -3.27
N LEU A 79 3.35 14.55 -2.23
CA LEU A 79 3.17 14.92 -0.83
C LEU A 79 3.62 16.38 -0.52
N ALA A 80 3.72 17.23 -1.53
CA ALA A 80 4.02 18.65 -1.45
C ALA A 80 2.93 19.39 -0.66
N GLY A 81 3.17 19.54 0.65
CA GLY A 81 2.41 20.43 1.52
C GLY A 81 1.59 19.74 2.61
N ALA A 82 1.47 18.40 2.59
CA ALA A 82 0.94 17.66 3.74
C ALA A 82 2.05 17.50 4.78
N PRO A 83 1.84 17.89 6.06
CA PRO A 83 2.78 17.55 7.11
C PRO A 83 2.74 16.04 7.31
N LEU A 84 3.61 15.32 6.60
CA LEU A 84 3.91 13.94 6.93
C LEU A 84 4.67 13.95 8.25
N VAL A 85 3.96 13.62 9.32
CA VAL A 85 4.61 13.24 10.57
C VAL A 85 5.38 11.95 10.29
N ALA A 86 6.66 12.10 9.99
CA ALA A 86 7.62 11.00 10.03
C ALA A 86 7.97 10.75 11.50
N LEU A 87 7.49 9.64 12.06
CA LEU A 87 8.10 9.05 13.26
C LEU A 87 9.01 7.92 12.81
N SER A 88 10.27 8.25 12.58
CA SER A 88 11.39 7.32 12.68
C SER A 88 12.02 7.55 14.06
N PRO A 89 12.58 6.53 14.75
CA PRO A 89 13.09 6.64 16.13
C PRO A 89 13.99 7.85 16.37
#